data_AF-A0A937XRI3-F1
#
_entry.id   AF-A0A937XRI3-F1
#
_cell.length_a   1.000
_cell.length_b   1.000
_cell.length_c   1.000
_cell.angle_alpha   90.00
_cell.angle_beta   90.00
_cell.angle_gamma   90.00
#
_symmetry.space_group_name_H-M   'P 1'
#
loop_
_entity.id
_entity.type
_entity.pdbx_description
1 polymer ?
#
loop_
_entity_poly.entity_id
_entity_poly.type
_entity_poly.pdbx_seq_one_letter_code
_entity_poly.pdbx_strand_id
1 'polypeptide(L)'
;DGYTVGSILVGDLVILPLIRNDLRFDPLKDLPLVIAIAEGRFLMGSAASVPWKTLNELVTEVRANAGKYNYGTSSVIGRLYTEAILRDLGLNMIHIPYKSGGEYLRGMVSAEFHVGFIGESALLNFGEKARAVAVTGQTRLATFPAVPTFAELRQLKTRNNAFSMHAPAGMPKPVVDKLLAAATQALQVPEVRAQFAKIRLEVVGAGPEAAARSMAETGKLFSEIAKSVGIKPQ
;
A
#
# COMPACT_ATOMS: atom_id res chain seq x y z
N ASP A 1 11.13 26.05 -11.89
CA ASP A 1 11.02 26.36 -13.33
C ASP A 1 9.94 25.54 -14.04
N GLY A 2 9.48 24.42 -13.47
CA GLY A 2 8.44 23.58 -14.09
C GLY A 2 8.98 22.30 -14.72
N TYR A 3 10.30 22.10 -14.71
CA TYR A 3 10.95 20.98 -15.40
C TYR A 3 11.39 19.85 -14.48
N THR A 4 11.12 19.97 -13.17
CA THR A 4 11.32 18.91 -12.18
C THR A 4 10.01 18.62 -11.48
N VAL A 5 9.54 17.38 -11.60
CA VAL A 5 8.37 16.83 -10.92
C VAL A 5 8.75 15.49 -10.29
N GLY A 6 8.10 15.15 -9.18
CA GLY A 6 8.32 13.88 -8.48
C GLY A 6 7.17 12.91 -8.70
N SER A 7 7.49 11.61 -8.70
CA SER A 7 6.49 10.55 -8.55
C SER A 7 6.71 9.82 -7.24
N ILE A 8 5.69 9.81 -6.38
CA ILE A 8 5.73 9.21 -5.05
C ILE A 8 4.40 8.50 -4.83
N LEU A 9 4.38 7.47 -3.99
CA LEU A 9 3.11 6.93 -3.50
C LEU A 9 2.50 7.89 -2.47
N VAL A 10 1.21 8.19 -2.61
CA VAL A 10 0.51 9.15 -1.74
C VAL A 10 0.68 8.80 -0.26
N GLY A 11 0.51 7.54 0.09
CA GLY A 11 0.69 7.08 1.46
C GLY A 11 2.11 7.27 1.98
N ASP A 12 3.13 7.09 1.13
CA ASP A 12 4.54 7.17 1.55
C ASP A 12 4.89 8.59 1.99
N LEU A 13 4.42 9.58 1.21
CA LEU A 13 4.61 11.00 1.53
C LEU A 13 3.95 11.37 2.86
N VAL A 14 2.77 10.80 3.12
CA VAL A 14 1.98 11.05 4.32
C VAL A 14 2.59 10.41 5.58
N ILE A 15 3.23 9.24 5.46
CA ILE A 15 3.85 8.57 6.61
C ILE A 15 5.23 9.11 6.96
N LEU A 16 5.96 9.72 6.02
CA LEU A 16 7.34 10.18 6.24
C LEU A 16 7.52 10.99 7.54
N PRO A 17 6.68 12.00 7.85
CA PRO A 17 6.79 12.77 9.09
C PRO A 17 6.48 11.96 10.36
N LEU A 18 5.80 10.82 10.24
CA LEU A 18 5.46 9.94 11.37
C LEU A 18 6.62 9.01 11.73
N ILE A 19 7.56 8.80 10.81
CA ILE A 19 8.60 7.78 10.93
C ILE A 19 10.04 8.33 10.87
N ARG A 20 10.22 9.60 10.48
CA ARG A 20 11.53 10.27 10.41
C ARG A 20 11.55 11.57 11.18
N ASN A 21 12.54 11.75 12.04
CA ASN A 21 12.81 13.03 12.71
C ASN A 21 13.79 13.92 11.93
N ASP A 22 14.55 13.34 11.00
CA ASP A 22 15.64 14.01 10.28
C ASP A 22 15.21 14.64 8.94
N LEU A 23 13.90 14.83 8.74
CA LEU A 23 13.38 15.44 7.53
C LEU A 23 13.88 16.89 7.42
N ARG A 24 14.53 17.19 6.29
CA ARG A 24 15.02 18.54 5.96
C ARG A 24 13.99 19.42 5.25
N PHE A 25 12.79 18.89 5.03
CA PHE A 25 11.67 19.52 4.34
C PHE A 25 10.36 18.97 4.89
N ASP A 26 9.26 19.70 4.75
CA ASP A 26 7.91 19.26 5.08
C ASP A 26 7.30 18.58 3.84
N PRO A 27 7.16 17.25 3.80
CA PRO A 27 6.74 16.55 2.58
C PRO A 27 5.35 16.95 2.09
N LEU A 28 4.46 17.36 3.00
CA LEU A 28 3.09 17.74 2.64
C LEU A 28 3.01 19.19 2.15
N LYS A 29 3.86 20.08 2.64
CA LYS A 29 3.91 21.48 2.20
C LYS A 29 4.81 21.70 1.00
N ASP A 30 5.98 21.06 0.97
CA ASP A 30 7.02 21.33 -0.01
C ASP A 30 6.85 20.52 -1.31
N LEU A 31 6.06 19.45 -1.28
CA LEU A 31 5.72 18.61 -2.43
C LEU A 31 4.20 18.48 -2.61
N PRO A 32 3.47 19.58 -2.83
CA PRO A 32 2.05 19.52 -3.13
C PRO A 32 1.76 18.57 -4.30
N LEU A 33 0.70 17.79 -4.13
CA LEU A 33 0.25 16.86 -5.15
C LEU A 33 -0.39 17.62 -6.32
N VAL A 34 0.02 17.24 -7.53
CA VAL A 34 -0.58 17.71 -8.79
C VAL A 34 -1.74 16.80 -9.17
N ILE A 35 -1.54 15.48 -9.17
CA ILE A 35 -2.59 14.50 -9.51
C ILE A 35 -2.27 13.13 -8.89
N ALA A 36 -3.29 12.42 -8.40
CA ALA A 36 -3.22 10.99 -8.13
C ALA A 36 -3.53 10.23 -9.44
N ILE A 37 -2.56 9.45 -9.90
CA ILE A 37 -2.53 8.87 -11.25
C ILE A 37 -3.33 7.58 -11.28
N ALA A 38 -2.84 6.57 -10.56
CA ALA A 38 -3.40 5.24 -10.53
C ALA A 38 -3.11 4.58 -9.18
N GLU A 39 -3.98 3.69 -8.74
CA GLU A 39 -3.85 3.00 -7.46
C GLU A 39 -3.85 1.49 -7.61
N GLY A 40 -3.16 0.84 -6.67
CA GLY A 40 -3.08 -0.60 -6.57
C GLY A 40 -3.84 -1.14 -5.37
N ARG A 41 -4.26 -2.39 -5.50
CA ARG A 41 -4.89 -3.18 -4.43
C ARG A 41 -3.79 -4.05 -3.82
N PHE A 42 -3.71 -4.07 -2.49
CA PHE A 42 -2.78 -4.93 -1.77
C PHE A 42 -3.53 -6.10 -1.15
N LEU A 43 -2.94 -7.29 -1.21
CA LEU A 43 -3.45 -8.48 -0.57
C LEU A 43 -2.52 -8.88 0.57
N MET A 44 -3.09 -9.36 1.67
CA MET A 44 -2.31 -10.10 2.66
C MET A 44 -2.13 -11.52 2.12
N GLY A 45 -0.89 -11.84 1.75
CA GLY A 45 -0.52 -13.06 1.08
C GLY A 45 0.45 -13.93 1.87
N SER A 46 0.53 -15.19 1.47
CA SER A 46 1.41 -16.22 2.02
C SER A 46 1.84 -17.20 0.92
N ALA A 47 2.89 -18.00 1.19
CA ALA A 47 3.18 -19.18 0.39
C ALA A 47 1.97 -20.12 0.38
N ALA A 48 1.78 -20.91 -0.68
CA ALA A 48 0.71 -21.91 -0.72
C ALA A 48 0.97 -23.14 0.17
N SER A 49 2.21 -23.32 0.64
CA SER A 49 2.63 -24.41 1.52
C SER A 49 2.32 -24.18 3.00
N VAL A 50 1.93 -22.96 3.39
CA VAL A 50 1.50 -22.67 4.76
C VAL A 50 0.14 -23.34 5.06
N PRO A 51 -0.19 -23.63 6.33
CA PRO A 51 -1.38 -24.43 6.67
C PRO A 51 -2.72 -23.69 6.53
N TRP A 52 -2.72 -22.38 6.27
CA TRP A 52 -3.94 -21.58 6.11
C TRP A 52 -4.23 -21.17 4.66
N LYS A 53 -5.52 -21.04 4.38
CA LYS A 53 -6.11 -20.56 3.12
C LYS A 53 -6.99 -19.34 3.35
N THR A 54 -7.46 -19.13 4.58
CA THR A 54 -8.33 -18.02 4.96
C THR A 54 -7.74 -17.24 6.13
N LEU A 55 -8.25 -16.01 6.36
CA LEU A 55 -7.79 -15.23 7.51
C LEU A 55 -8.16 -15.88 8.85
N ASN A 56 -9.31 -16.57 8.91
CA ASN A 56 -9.73 -17.28 10.12
C ASN A 56 -8.82 -18.47 10.44
N GLU A 57 -8.40 -19.21 9.42
CA GLU A 57 -7.42 -20.29 9.56
C GLU A 57 -6.06 -19.74 10.00
N LEU A 58 -5.60 -18.63 9.41
CA LEU A 58 -4.38 -17.94 9.85
C LEU A 58 -4.48 -17.58 11.34
N VAL A 59 -5.56 -16.94 11.77
CA VAL A 59 -5.77 -16.55 13.16
C VAL A 59 -5.76 -17.76 14.09
N THR A 60 -6.46 -18.82 13.72
CA THR A 60 -6.54 -20.06 14.51
C THR A 60 -5.17 -20.71 14.65
N GLU A 61 -4.46 -20.87 13.54
CA GLU A 61 -3.15 -21.52 13.51
C GLU A 61 -2.11 -20.72 14.30
N VAL A 62 -2.03 -19.41 14.08
CA VAL A 62 -1.05 -18.54 14.74
C VAL A 62 -1.29 -18.48 16.25
N ARG A 63 -2.56 -18.48 16.70
CA ARG A 63 -2.89 -18.54 18.13
C ARG A 63 -2.51 -19.86 18.77
N ALA A 64 -2.77 -20.99 18.09
CA ALA A 64 -2.41 -22.31 18.58
C ALA A 64 -0.88 -22.51 18.66
N ASN A 65 -0.12 -21.76 17.86
CA ASN A 65 1.32 -21.89 17.71
C ASN A 65 2.05 -20.55 17.91
N ALA A 66 1.71 -19.83 18.98
CA ALA A 66 2.27 -18.50 19.26
C ALA A 66 3.81 -18.53 19.24
N GLY A 67 4.42 -17.56 18.55
CA GLY A 67 5.88 -17.43 18.41
C GLY A 67 6.52 -18.30 17.32
N LYS A 68 5.78 -19.19 16.65
CA LYS A 68 6.33 -20.01 15.55
C LYS A 68 6.35 -19.30 14.20
N TYR A 69 5.49 -18.29 14.01
CA TYR A 69 5.32 -17.64 12.72
C TYR A 69 5.90 -16.22 12.70
N ASN A 70 6.24 -15.80 11.49
CA ASN A 70 6.87 -14.51 11.20
C ASN A 70 6.16 -13.85 10.01
N TYR A 71 6.36 -12.55 9.84
CA TYR A 71 5.83 -11.79 8.72
C TYR A 71 6.94 -10.99 8.04
N GLY A 72 6.85 -10.85 6.73
CA GLY A 72 7.81 -10.12 5.92
C GLY A 72 7.34 -8.70 5.60
N THR A 73 8.27 -7.78 5.38
CA THR A 73 7.94 -6.46 4.82
C THR A 73 9.04 -5.96 3.89
N SER A 74 8.66 -5.26 2.81
CA SER A 74 9.59 -4.53 1.93
C SER A 74 9.33 -3.02 1.89
N SER A 75 8.34 -2.52 2.63
CA SER A 75 8.00 -1.11 2.73
C SER A 75 7.45 -0.77 4.11
N VAL A 76 7.55 0.50 4.50
CA VAL A 76 7.06 0.97 5.80
C VAL A 76 5.53 0.91 5.88
N ILE A 77 4.82 1.24 4.79
CA ILE A 77 3.36 1.05 4.72
C ILE A 77 2.98 -0.42 4.89
N GLY A 78 3.68 -1.32 4.18
CA GLY A 78 3.43 -2.75 4.30
C GLY A 78 3.61 -3.23 5.74
N ARG A 79 4.62 -2.73 6.44
CA ARG A 79 4.82 -2.98 7.88
C ARG A 79 3.67 -2.45 8.72
N LEU A 80 3.31 -1.17 8.55
CA LEU A 80 2.24 -0.51 9.30
C LEU A 80 0.91 -1.26 9.16
N TYR A 81 0.53 -1.66 7.94
CA TYR A 81 -0.68 -2.44 7.72
C TYR A 81 -0.60 -3.82 8.37
N THR A 82 0.50 -4.54 8.22
CA THR A 82 0.65 -5.87 8.83
C THR A 82 0.58 -5.78 10.35
N GLU A 83 1.34 -4.89 10.98
CA GLU A 83 1.34 -4.73 12.44
C GLU A 83 -0.04 -4.30 12.96
N ALA A 84 -0.72 -3.38 12.26
CA ALA A 84 -2.07 -2.95 12.63
C ALA A 84 -3.07 -4.10 12.62
N ILE A 85 -3.06 -4.92 11.56
CA ILE A 85 -3.97 -6.05 11.41
C ILE A 85 -3.65 -7.16 12.41
N LEU A 86 -2.38 -7.54 12.54
CA LEU A 86 -1.97 -8.55 13.51
C LEU A 86 -2.39 -8.13 14.92
N ARG A 87 -2.22 -6.86 15.27
CA ARG A 87 -2.67 -6.32 16.56
C ARG A 87 -4.18 -6.42 16.76
N ASP A 88 -4.97 -6.03 15.77
CA ASP A 88 -6.44 -6.11 15.84
C ASP A 88 -6.94 -7.55 15.94
N LEU A 89 -6.21 -8.49 15.36
CA LEU A 89 -6.47 -9.92 15.46
C LEU A 89 -5.92 -10.57 16.74
N GLY A 90 -5.18 -9.83 17.57
CA GLY A 90 -4.51 -10.35 18.76
C GLY A 90 -3.43 -11.39 18.43
N LEU A 91 -2.74 -11.22 17.31
CA LEU A 91 -1.66 -12.09 16.86
C LEU A 91 -0.30 -11.43 17.13
N ASN A 92 0.67 -12.24 17.54
CA ASN A 92 2.06 -11.84 17.69
C ASN A 92 2.95 -12.68 16.78
N MET A 93 3.67 -12.03 15.87
CA MET A 93 4.52 -12.66 14.88
C MET A 93 5.83 -11.90 14.74
N ILE A 94 6.91 -12.60 14.46
CA ILE A 94 8.26 -12.01 14.34
C ILE A 94 8.36 -11.23 13.02
N HIS A 95 8.87 -10.00 13.08
CA HIS A 95 9.08 -9.17 11.88
C HIS A 95 10.39 -9.53 11.17
N ILE A 96 10.32 -9.75 9.85
CA ILE A 96 11.48 -9.93 8.96
C ILE A 96 11.51 -8.79 7.93
N PRO A 97 12.45 -7.82 8.05
CA PRO A 97 12.59 -6.75 7.07
C PRO A 97 13.41 -7.20 5.85
N TYR A 98 12.91 -6.89 4.65
CA TYR A 98 13.59 -7.13 3.39
C TYR A 98 14.04 -5.81 2.76
N LYS A 99 15.22 -5.80 2.13
CA LYS A 99 15.82 -4.59 1.54
C LYS A 99 15.25 -4.24 0.17
N SER A 100 14.65 -5.21 -0.52
CA SER A 100 14.06 -5.03 -1.84
C SER A 100 12.77 -5.82 -2.03
N GLY A 101 11.92 -5.37 -2.95
CA GLY A 101 10.72 -6.11 -3.35
C GLY A 101 11.06 -7.48 -3.93
N GLY A 102 12.15 -7.61 -4.70
CA GLY A 102 12.56 -8.89 -5.29
C GLY A 102 12.97 -9.94 -4.25
N GLU A 103 13.73 -9.56 -3.23
CA GLU A 103 14.06 -10.45 -2.11
C GLU A 103 12.81 -10.83 -1.31
N TYR A 104 11.96 -9.86 -1.00
CA TYR A 104 10.70 -10.07 -0.29
C TYR A 104 9.78 -11.07 -1.00
N LEU A 105 9.63 -10.91 -2.32
CA LEU A 105 8.79 -11.79 -3.14
C LEU A 105 9.33 -13.23 -3.16
N ARG A 106 10.66 -13.42 -3.20
CA ARG A 106 11.28 -14.76 -3.09
C ARG A 106 11.11 -15.37 -1.70
N GLY A 107 11.29 -14.57 -0.65
CA GLY A 107 11.07 -15.00 0.74
C GLY A 107 9.65 -15.49 0.98
N MET A 108 8.64 -14.83 0.38
CA MET A 108 7.24 -15.24 0.49
C MET A 108 7.02 -16.64 -0.11
N VAL A 109 7.39 -16.86 -1.37
CA VAL A 109 7.08 -18.13 -2.06
C VAL A 109 7.92 -19.31 -1.58
N SER A 110 9.07 -19.04 -0.96
CA SER A 110 9.88 -20.06 -0.29
C SER A 110 9.45 -20.32 1.17
N ALA A 111 8.43 -19.61 1.66
CA ALA A 111 7.98 -19.63 3.05
C ALA A 111 9.08 -19.28 4.07
N GLU A 112 10.08 -18.48 3.69
CA GLU A 112 11.04 -17.87 4.62
C GLU A 112 10.30 -16.95 5.61
N PHE A 113 9.25 -16.29 5.12
CA PHE A 113 8.21 -15.74 5.97
C PHE A 113 6.80 -16.19 5.61
N HIS A 114 5.89 -16.07 6.57
CA HIS A 114 4.59 -16.73 6.46
C HIS A 114 3.45 -15.81 6.00
N VAL A 115 3.50 -14.51 6.31
CA VAL A 115 2.49 -13.55 5.85
C VAL A 115 3.10 -12.19 5.53
N GLY A 116 2.51 -11.47 4.58
CA GLY A 116 2.84 -10.06 4.33
C GLY A 116 1.96 -9.46 3.24
N PHE A 117 2.03 -8.14 3.07
CA PHE A 117 1.29 -7.46 2.00
C PHE A 117 2.00 -7.56 0.64
N ILE A 118 1.25 -7.89 -0.40
CA ILE A 118 1.72 -8.06 -1.77
C ILE A 118 0.73 -7.42 -2.75
N GLY A 119 1.22 -6.80 -3.83
CA GLY A 119 0.36 -6.23 -4.87
C GLY A 119 -0.31 -7.32 -5.72
N GLU A 120 -1.50 -7.03 -6.23
CA GLU A 120 -2.31 -7.97 -7.04
C GLU A 120 -1.54 -8.61 -8.20
N SER A 121 -0.83 -7.80 -9.00
CA SER A 121 -0.07 -8.30 -10.15
C SER A 121 1.03 -9.28 -9.73
N ALA A 122 1.74 -8.99 -8.63
CA ALA A 122 2.79 -9.87 -8.13
C ALA A 122 2.23 -11.20 -7.61
N LEU A 123 1.10 -11.17 -6.90
CA LEU A 123 0.43 -12.38 -6.44
C LEU A 123 -0.04 -13.25 -7.61
N LEU A 124 -0.62 -12.65 -8.66
CA LEU A 124 -1.03 -13.37 -9.87
C LEU A 124 0.16 -14.05 -10.56
N ASN A 125 1.31 -13.39 -10.64
CA ASN A 125 2.51 -13.95 -11.27
C ASN A 125 3.02 -15.21 -10.55
N PHE A 126 2.67 -15.41 -9.27
CA PHE A 126 3.02 -16.62 -8.54
C PHE A 126 2.06 -17.79 -8.77
N GLY A 127 0.86 -17.54 -9.31
CA GLY A 127 -0.15 -18.58 -9.54
C GLY A 127 -0.40 -19.39 -8.27
N GLU A 128 -0.33 -20.71 -8.38
CA GLU A 128 -0.60 -21.63 -7.27
C GLU A 128 0.44 -21.64 -6.16
N LYS A 129 1.58 -20.96 -6.33
CA LYS A 129 2.67 -20.92 -5.33
C LYS A 129 2.39 -19.96 -4.18
N ALA A 130 1.44 -19.04 -4.34
CA ALA A 130 1.04 -18.09 -3.31
C ALA A 130 -0.47 -18.00 -3.20
N ARG A 131 -0.96 -17.57 -2.05
CA ARG A 131 -2.39 -17.38 -1.77
C ARG A 131 -2.58 -16.05 -1.05
N ALA A 132 -3.78 -15.48 -1.16
CA ALA A 132 -4.20 -14.34 -0.35
C ALA A 132 -5.32 -14.74 0.61
N VAL A 133 -5.29 -14.17 1.81
CA VAL A 133 -6.30 -14.38 2.85
C VAL A 133 -7.29 -13.21 2.95
N ALA A 134 -6.88 -12.02 2.52
CA ALA A 134 -7.70 -10.82 2.45
C ALA A 134 -7.09 -9.79 1.49
N VAL A 135 -7.90 -8.88 0.97
CA VAL A 135 -7.48 -7.72 0.14
C VAL A 135 -7.89 -6.41 0.81
N THR A 136 -7.14 -5.32 0.60
CA THR A 136 -7.51 -3.96 1.08
C THR A 136 -8.85 -3.49 0.49
N GLY A 137 -9.30 -2.25 0.72
CA GLY A 137 -10.40 -1.59 -0.02
C GLY A 137 -11.80 -2.16 0.14
N GLN A 138 -12.77 -1.62 -0.60
CA GLN A 138 -14.20 -1.81 -0.32
C GLN A 138 -14.83 -3.00 -1.05
N THR A 139 -14.33 -3.34 -2.22
CA THR A 139 -14.86 -4.43 -3.06
C THR A 139 -13.80 -5.49 -3.33
N ARG A 140 -14.27 -6.73 -3.51
CA ARG A 140 -13.39 -7.85 -3.86
C ARG A 140 -12.78 -7.63 -5.24
N LEU A 141 -11.61 -8.23 -5.45
CA LEU A 141 -10.97 -8.26 -6.75
C LEU A 141 -11.66 -9.28 -7.65
N ALA A 142 -11.95 -8.89 -8.90
CA ALA A 142 -12.48 -9.82 -9.90
C ALA A 142 -11.51 -10.99 -10.19
N THR A 143 -10.20 -10.76 -10.01
CA THR A 143 -9.15 -11.76 -10.14
C THR A 143 -9.07 -12.73 -8.95
N PHE A 144 -9.62 -12.35 -7.80
CA PHE A 144 -9.66 -13.16 -6.58
C PHE A 144 -11.06 -13.10 -5.91
N PRO A 145 -12.13 -13.56 -6.58
CA PRO A 145 -13.51 -13.34 -6.12
C PRO A 145 -13.85 -14.03 -4.79
N ALA A 146 -13.10 -15.09 -4.45
CA ALA A 146 -13.24 -15.81 -3.20
C ALA A 146 -12.48 -15.15 -2.02
N VAL A 147 -11.57 -14.22 -2.29
CA VAL A 147 -10.79 -13.54 -1.24
C VAL A 147 -11.59 -12.35 -0.72
N PRO A 148 -11.96 -12.33 0.58
CA PRO A 148 -12.73 -11.23 1.15
C PRO A 148 -11.89 -9.96 1.24
N THR A 149 -12.55 -8.82 1.32
CA THR A 149 -11.90 -7.56 1.68
C THR A 149 -11.71 -7.47 3.19
N PHE A 150 -10.71 -6.70 3.62
CA PHE A 150 -10.56 -6.33 5.02
C PHE A 150 -11.79 -5.53 5.52
N ALA A 151 -12.49 -4.79 4.64
CA ALA A 151 -13.73 -4.11 4.99
C ALA A 151 -14.88 -5.09 5.32
N GLU A 152 -15.05 -6.16 4.54
CA GLU A 152 -16.00 -7.25 4.83
C GLU A 152 -15.69 -7.92 6.17
N LEU A 153 -14.41 -8.02 6.52
CA LEU A 153 -13.90 -8.58 7.77
C LEU A 153 -13.89 -7.58 8.93
N ARG A 154 -14.43 -6.36 8.73
CA ARG A 154 -14.47 -5.25 9.70
C ARG A 154 -13.09 -4.81 10.21
N GLN A 155 -12.05 -5.02 9.40
CA GLN A 155 -10.68 -4.58 9.65
C GLN A 155 -10.38 -3.36 8.80
N LEU A 156 -10.61 -2.17 9.34
CA LEU A 156 -10.55 -0.93 8.55
C LEU A 156 -9.16 -0.27 8.50
N LYS A 157 -8.13 -0.93 9.06
CA LYS A 157 -6.77 -0.37 9.15
C LYS A 157 -5.93 -0.53 7.89
N THR A 158 -6.58 -0.52 6.72
CA THR A 158 -5.92 -0.60 5.42
C THR A 158 -6.54 0.35 4.42
N ARG A 159 -5.75 0.80 3.45
CA ARG A 159 -6.20 1.67 2.36
C ARG A 159 -5.43 1.35 1.08
N ASN A 160 -6.05 1.65 -0.06
CA ASN A 160 -5.33 1.63 -1.34
C ASN A 160 -4.24 2.70 -1.34
N ASN A 161 -3.21 2.49 -2.15
CA ASN A 161 -2.13 3.46 -2.29
C ASN A 161 -1.99 3.84 -3.76
N ALA A 162 -2.00 5.14 -4.02
CA ALA A 162 -1.95 5.70 -5.36
C ALA A 162 -0.55 6.18 -5.69
N PHE A 163 -0.10 5.91 -6.91
CA PHE A 163 1.00 6.65 -7.53
C PHE A 163 0.52 8.07 -7.84
N SER A 164 1.33 9.07 -7.52
CA SER A 164 0.96 10.47 -7.73
C SER A 164 2.11 11.28 -8.32
N MET A 165 1.74 12.35 -9.00
CA MET A 165 2.66 13.38 -9.47
C MET A 165 2.66 14.54 -8.47
N HIS A 166 3.85 15.01 -8.12
CA HIS A 166 4.09 16.13 -7.21
C HIS A 166 4.95 17.18 -7.88
N ALA A 167 4.71 18.43 -7.51
CA ALA A 167 5.51 19.58 -7.93
C ALA A 167 6.12 20.25 -6.70
N PRO A 168 7.36 20.78 -6.78
CA PRO A 168 7.91 21.62 -5.72
C PRO A 168 6.98 22.79 -5.35
N ALA A 169 6.91 23.11 -4.06
CA ALA A 169 6.24 24.31 -3.58
C ALA A 169 6.80 25.57 -4.26
N GLY A 170 5.93 26.54 -4.51
CA GLY A 170 6.28 27.76 -5.23
C GLY A 170 6.36 27.62 -6.75
N MET A 171 6.10 26.43 -7.31
CA MET A 171 5.90 26.30 -8.76
C MET A 171 4.73 27.21 -9.20
N PRO A 172 4.89 28.03 -10.26
CA PRO A 172 3.82 28.92 -10.70
C PRO A 172 2.55 28.15 -11.03
N LYS A 173 1.40 28.63 -10.53
CA LYS A 173 0.10 28.01 -10.76
C LYS A 173 -0.18 27.67 -12.23
N PRO A 174 0.11 28.54 -13.22
CA PRO A 174 -0.10 28.19 -14.63
C PRO A 174 0.67 26.95 -15.10
N VAL A 175 1.84 26.67 -14.52
CA VAL A 175 2.64 25.49 -14.83
C VAL A 175 2.02 24.24 -14.20
N VAL A 176 1.61 24.32 -12.93
CA VAL A 176 0.91 23.22 -12.24
C VAL A 176 -0.39 22.87 -12.96
N ASP A 177 -1.16 23.88 -13.37
CA ASP A 177 -2.42 23.69 -14.10
C ASP A 177 -2.16 23.02 -15.47
N LYS A 178 -1.08 23.41 -16.17
CA LYS A 178 -0.67 22.78 -17.43
C LYS A 178 -0.28 21.31 -17.24
N LEU A 179 0.45 20.98 -16.17
CA LEU A 179 0.83 19.59 -15.83
C LEU A 179 -0.41 18.76 -15.49
N LEU A 180 -1.32 19.30 -14.67
CA LEU A 180 -2.57 18.66 -14.32
C LEU A 180 -3.42 18.37 -15.56
N ALA A 181 -3.58 19.36 -16.45
CA ALA A 181 -4.35 19.19 -17.69
C ALA A 181 -3.74 18.11 -18.59
N ALA A 182 -2.42 18.15 -18.81
CA ALA A 182 -1.72 17.16 -19.63
C ALA A 182 -1.82 15.74 -19.04
N ALA A 183 -1.60 15.58 -17.74
CA ALA A 183 -1.72 14.30 -17.05
C ALA A 183 -3.16 13.77 -17.10
N THR A 184 -4.15 14.63 -16.89
CA THR A 184 -5.58 14.26 -16.99
C THR A 184 -5.90 13.78 -18.39
N GLN A 185 -5.46 14.49 -19.44
CA GLN A 185 -5.69 14.10 -20.82
C GLN A 185 -5.01 12.75 -21.14
N ALA A 186 -3.77 12.56 -20.72
CA ALA A 186 -3.05 11.30 -20.92
C ALA A 186 -3.77 10.12 -20.25
N LEU A 187 -4.35 10.31 -19.06
CA LEU A 187 -5.11 9.27 -18.37
C LEU A 187 -6.46 8.95 -19.00
N GLN A 188 -6.95 9.76 -19.95
CA GLN A 188 -8.12 9.42 -20.76
C GLN A 188 -7.78 8.59 -22.00
N VAL A 189 -6.50 8.51 -22.39
CA VAL A 189 -6.06 7.72 -23.54
C VAL A 189 -6.28 6.23 -23.24
N PRO A 190 -7.06 5.49 -24.06
CA PRO A 190 -7.36 4.07 -23.81
C PRO A 190 -6.10 3.20 -23.67
N GLU A 191 -5.07 3.45 -24.48
CA GLU A 191 -3.81 2.73 -24.44
C GLU A 191 -3.09 2.93 -23.12
N VAL A 192 -3.12 4.14 -22.55
CA VAL A 192 -2.52 4.44 -21.24
C VAL A 192 -3.29 3.70 -20.14
N ARG A 193 -4.62 3.75 -20.16
CA ARG A 193 -5.47 2.99 -19.22
C ARG A 193 -5.22 1.49 -19.33
N ALA A 194 -5.03 0.97 -20.54
CA ALA A 194 -4.73 -0.44 -20.76
C ALA A 194 -3.36 -0.84 -20.19
N GLN A 195 -2.34 0.01 -20.26
CA GLN A 195 -1.04 -0.25 -19.63
C GLN A 195 -1.16 -0.35 -18.10
N PHE A 196 -1.90 0.56 -17.46
CA PHE A 196 -2.16 0.46 -16.01
C PHE A 196 -2.93 -0.81 -15.65
N ALA A 197 -3.99 -1.14 -16.40
CA ALA A 197 -4.78 -2.35 -16.16
C ALA A 197 -3.93 -3.64 -16.31
N LYS A 198 -2.97 -3.66 -17.25
CA LYS A 198 -2.05 -4.78 -17.46
C LYS A 198 -1.21 -5.10 -16.21
N ILE A 199 -0.87 -4.08 -15.43
CA ILE A 199 -0.12 -4.21 -14.16
C ILE A 199 -1.04 -4.13 -12.93
N ARG A 200 -2.35 -4.28 -13.12
CA ARG A 200 -3.37 -4.29 -12.04
C ARG A 200 -3.41 -3.00 -11.22
N LEU A 201 -3.21 -1.88 -11.91
CA LEU A 201 -3.46 -0.56 -11.36
C LEU A 201 -4.73 0.01 -11.99
N GLU A 202 -5.56 0.63 -11.16
CA GLU A 202 -6.75 1.35 -11.58
C GLU A 202 -6.42 2.83 -11.73
N VAL A 203 -6.73 3.41 -12.89
CA VAL A 203 -6.55 4.85 -13.11
C VAL A 203 -7.56 5.62 -12.27
N VAL A 204 -7.04 6.46 -11.37
CA VAL A 204 -7.84 7.32 -10.48
C VAL A 204 -8.04 8.69 -11.13
N GLY A 205 -6.96 9.32 -11.59
CA GLY A 205 -6.98 10.65 -12.21
C GLY A 205 -7.55 11.76 -11.31
N ALA A 206 -7.36 11.66 -9.99
CA ALA A 206 -7.92 12.64 -9.04
C ALA A 206 -7.01 13.87 -8.93
N GLY A 207 -7.59 15.04 -9.23
CA GLY A 207 -6.90 16.33 -9.10
C GLY A 207 -6.59 16.72 -7.64
N PRO A 208 -5.92 17.88 -7.45
CA PRO A 208 -5.33 18.27 -6.17
C PRO A 208 -6.30 18.28 -4.99
N GLU A 209 -7.53 18.77 -5.16
CA GLU A 209 -8.50 18.86 -4.06
C GLU A 209 -8.98 17.50 -3.55
N ALA A 210 -9.35 16.60 -4.47
CA ALA A 210 -9.80 15.25 -4.11
C ALA A 210 -8.66 14.43 -3.50
N ALA A 211 -7.46 14.58 -4.05
CA ALA A 211 -6.28 13.93 -3.53
C ALA A 211 -5.85 14.49 -2.16
N ALA A 212 -5.95 15.80 -1.92
CA ALA A 212 -5.67 16.41 -0.61
C ALA A 212 -6.60 15.86 0.49
N ARG A 213 -7.89 15.66 0.19
CA ARG A 213 -8.81 14.98 1.11
C ARG A 213 -8.37 13.54 1.39
N SER A 214 -8.03 12.77 0.35
CA SER A 214 -7.56 11.40 0.50
C SER A 214 -6.25 11.32 1.31
N MET A 215 -5.32 12.27 1.11
CA MET A 215 -4.08 12.40 1.87
C MET A 215 -4.35 12.67 3.35
N ALA A 216 -5.25 13.60 3.67
CA ALA A 216 -5.61 13.91 5.05
C ALA A 216 -6.22 12.69 5.77
N GLU A 217 -7.13 11.97 5.12
CA GLU A 217 -7.72 10.75 5.67
C GLU A 217 -6.67 9.64 5.85
N THR A 218 -5.77 9.49 4.88
CA THR A 218 -4.64 8.55 4.94
C THR A 218 -3.71 8.90 6.10
N GLY A 219 -3.46 10.19 6.34
CA GLY A 219 -2.61 10.67 7.43
C GLY A 219 -3.23 10.42 8.80
N LYS A 220 -4.54 10.62 8.92
CA LYS A 220 -5.29 10.26 10.13
C LYS A 220 -5.17 8.77 10.42
N LEU A 221 -5.44 7.93 9.42
CA LEU A 221 -5.34 6.47 9.53
C LEU A 221 -3.94 6.04 10.00
N PHE A 222 -2.89 6.51 9.34
CA PHE A 222 -1.53 6.11 9.69
C PHE A 222 -1.04 6.69 11.02
N SER A 223 -1.50 7.89 11.41
CA SER A 223 -1.23 8.42 12.75
C SER A 223 -1.85 7.54 13.84
N GLU A 224 -3.09 7.08 13.63
CA GLU A 224 -3.76 6.12 14.53
C GLU A 224 -3.01 4.78 14.56
N ILE A 225 -2.63 4.24 13.39
CA ILE A 225 -1.84 3.01 13.32
C ILE A 225 -0.51 3.16 14.06
N ALA A 226 0.29 4.19 13.74
CA ALA A 226 1.62 4.41 14.32
C ALA A 226 1.56 4.52 15.85
N LYS A 227 0.59 5.28 16.39
CA LYS A 227 0.31 5.34 17.83
C LYS A 227 -0.04 3.96 18.40
N SER A 228 -0.82 3.19 17.65
CA SER A 228 -1.27 1.87 18.08
C SER A 228 -0.11 0.86 18.13
N VAL A 229 0.79 0.86 17.15
CA VAL A 229 1.90 -0.11 17.09
C VAL A 229 3.18 0.39 17.76
N GLY A 230 3.15 1.59 18.35
CA GLY A 230 4.28 2.17 19.08
C GLY A 230 5.44 2.59 18.18
N ILE A 231 5.19 2.81 16.88
CA ILE A 231 6.21 3.35 15.98
C ILE A 231 6.51 4.78 16.39
N LYS A 232 7.79 5.03 16.67
CA LYS A 232 8.34 6.34 16.92
C LYS A 232 9.19 6.74 15.72
N PRO A 233 9.12 8.01 15.29
CA PRO A 233 10.05 8.48 14.28
C PRO A 233 11.48 8.33 14.79
N GLN A 234 12.37 7.90 13.88
CA GLN A 234 13.79 7.72 14.12
C GLN A 234 14.57 8.88 13.48
#